data_AF-A0A6P0Z250-F1
#
_entry.id   AF-A0A6P0Z250-F1
#
_cell.length_a   1.000
_cell.length_b   1.000
_cell.length_c   1.000
_cell.angle_alpha   90.00
_cell.angle_beta   90.00
_cell.angle_gamma   90.00
#
_symmetry.space_group_name_H-M   'P 1'
#
loop_
_entity.id
_entity.type
_entity.pdbx_description
1 polymer ?
#
loop_
_entity_poly.entity_id
_entity_poly.type
_entity_poly.pdbx_seq_one_letter_code
_entity_poly.pdbx_strand_id
1 'polypeptide(L)'
;WLKKTPERALDEAYDAALKIKYIEDTHFNGGLINNQEGNYSDSVRSLFQRDLNIYLETIKVRLIEFKASNSVVKIVNLANPPDPSIQVNEEQINGETTKIQTIDIIDEQNIILKKLKFIDEVRTRYRPVSPQPKPSKVTLGNAGTRQSANSLSSVQRPTSLTSSPTSPSIGPVRRLDDELVERLTKSKTKEDAKSFADKTGVVPRSILRTVDRIKRELDPSAEAEVVEEFRESKARTFGAIYFVLLLIVVPLLTQQVTKNFVVGPIIDSFRNPMAIEDVVPLDAENVESTQVFLNGEMDEDAIHELQHYHERLEFQILIGQLPPMSEDEVHEKIHEKAIEIYHTFHQQSSDALKNVFADLFGMIAFAIVIAGSQREIAVLKSFIDEVVYGLSDSAKAFIIILLTDTFVGFHSPHGWEIILEGISRHFGLPANRDFIFLFIATFPVILDTIFKYWIFRYLNRISPSAVATYKNMNET
;
A
#
# COMPACT_ATOMS: atom_id res chain seq x y z
N TRP A 1 13.66 -0.82 21.96
CA TRP A 1 12.21 -0.84 22.23
C TRP A 1 11.51 -1.91 21.38
N LEU A 2 11.34 -1.74 20.05
CA LEU A 2 10.59 -2.69 19.19
C LEU A 2 10.90 -4.19 19.36
N LYS A 3 12.17 -4.59 19.57
CA LYS A 3 12.52 -6.02 19.73
C LYS A 3 11.85 -6.70 20.94
N LYS A 4 11.52 -5.96 22.01
CA LYS A 4 10.88 -6.49 23.24
C LYS A 4 9.35 -6.38 23.26
N THR A 5 8.75 -5.78 22.23
CA THR A 5 7.29 -5.65 22.12
C THR A 5 6.54 -7.00 22.10
N PRO A 6 6.98 -8.06 21.37
CA PRO A 6 6.26 -9.35 21.39
C PRO A 6 6.34 -10.05 22.74
N GLU A 7 7.53 -10.15 23.36
CA GLU A 7 7.71 -10.74 24.70
C GLU A 7 6.78 -10.08 25.73
N ARG A 8 6.81 -8.75 25.81
CA ARG A 8 5.96 -7.98 26.72
C ARG A 8 4.46 -8.23 26.48
N ALA A 9 4.02 -8.28 25.22
CA ALA A 9 2.62 -8.56 24.91
C ALA A 9 2.21 -10.00 25.30
N LEU A 10 3.09 -10.98 25.15
CA LEU A 10 2.84 -12.35 25.60
C LEU A 10 2.79 -12.44 27.13
N ASP A 11 3.68 -11.74 27.82
CA ASP A 11 3.74 -11.73 29.29
C ASP A 11 2.50 -11.07 29.89
N GLU A 12 2.08 -9.91 29.36
CA GLU A 12 0.84 -9.25 29.80
C GLU A 12 -0.41 -10.11 29.54
N ALA A 13 -0.44 -10.93 28.47
CA ALA A 13 -1.50 -11.90 28.22
C ALA A 13 -1.44 -13.09 29.20
N TYR A 14 -0.24 -13.56 29.55
CA TYR A 14 -0.04 -14.65 30.51
C TYR A 14 -0.45 -14.23 31.93
N ASP A 15 -0.07 -13.02 32.36
CA ASP A 15 -0.48 -12.44 33.64
C ASP A 15 -2.00 -12.27 33.76
N ALA A 16 -2.67 -11.88 32.68
CA ALA A 16 -4.13 -11.83 32.63
C ALA A 16 -4.77 -13.22 32.77
N ALA A 17 -4.18 -14.26 32.16
CA ALA A 17 -4.63 -15.65 32.33
C ALA A 17 -4.38 -16.18 33.75
N LEU A 18 -3.26 -15.81 34.38
CA LEU A 18 -2.97 -16.13 35.79
C LEU A 18 -3.98 -15.45 36.73
N LYS A 19 -4.39 -14.21 36.47
CA LYS A 19 -5.42 -13.50 37.26
C LYS A 19 -6.79 -14.19 37.18
N ILE A 20 -7.19 -14.65 35.99
CA ILE A 20 -8.39 -15.50 35.85
C ILE A 20 -8.24 -16.76 36.70
N LYS A 21 -7.11 -17.48 36.58
CA LYS A 21 -6.87 -18.73 37.32
C LYS A 21 -6.86 -18.53 38.84
N TYR A 22 -6.27 -17.44 39.31
CA TYR A 22 -6.28 -17.06 40.73
C TYR A 22 -7.71 -16.82 41.27
N ILE A 23 -8.59 -16.18 40.47
CA ILE A 23 -9.99 -15.98 40.84
C ILE A 23 -10.75 -17.31 40.84
N GLU A 24 -10.57 -18.17 39.83
CA GLU A 24 -11.12 -19.53 39.79
C GLU A 24 -10.77 -20.31 41.07
N ASP A 25 -9.47 -20.37 41.41
CA ASP A 25 -8.99 -21.19 42.53
C ASP A 25 -9.36 -20.61 43.91
N THR A 26 -9.34 -19.28 44.07
CA THR A 26 -9.61 -18.61 45.36
C THR A 26 -11.10 -18.46 45.68
N HIS A 27 -11.94 -18.21 44.67
CA HIS A 27 -13.36 -17.87 44.86
C HIS A 27 -14.33 -18.92 44.34
N PHE A 28 -13.91 -19.78 43.41
CA PHE A 28 -14.78 -20.78 42.76
C PHE A 28 -14.27 -22.22 42.95
N ASN A 29 -13.32 -22.46 43.86
CA ASN A 29 -12.69 -23.76 44.12
C ASN A 29 -12.09 -24.44 42.87
N GLY A 30 -11.60 -23.63 41.92
CA GLY A 30 -11.09 -24.08 40.61
C GLY A 30 -12.18 -24.31 39.55
N GLY A 31 -13.44 -24.05 39.89
CA GLY A 31 -14.58 -24.02 38.96
C GLY A 31 -14.57 -22.80 38.04
N LEU A 32 -15.48 -22.81 37.06
CA LEU A 32 -15.66 -21.70 36.13
C LEU A 32 -16.23 -20.48 36.85
N ILE A 33 -15.73 -19.28 36.55
CA ILE A 33 -16.36 -18.03 36.98
C ILE A 33 -17.71 -17.92 36.24
N ASN A 34 -18.78 -18.29 36.93
CA ASN A 34 -20.13 -18.41 36.37
C ASN A 34 -21.20 -17.87 37.33
N ASN A 35 -22.42 -17.68 36.82
CA ASN A 35 -23.51 -17.05 37.56
C ASN A 35 -24.26 -18.00 38.53
N GLN A 36 -23.87 -19.27 38.66
CA GLN A 36 -24.62 -20.29 39.40
C GLN A 36 -23.85 -20.95 40.55
N GLU A 37 -22.52 -20.87 40.56
CA GLU A 37 -21.68 -21.45 41.63
C GLU A 37 -21.13 -20.36 42.57
N GLY A 38 -21.38 -20.52 43.88
CA GLY A 38 -20.83 -19.66 44.94
C GLY A 38 -21.86 -18.85 45.75
N ASN A 39 -21.67 -18.82 47.08
CA ASN A 39 -22.51 -18.13 48.07
C ASN A 39 -22.26 -16.60 48.13
N TYR A 40 -22.17 -15.94 46.98
CA TYR A 40 -21.87 -14.51 46.86
C TYR A 40 -23.12 -13.68 46.52
N SER A 41 -23.16 -12.43 46.98
CA SER A 41 -24.19 -11.46 46.62
C SER A 41 -24.09 -11.06 45.14
N ASP A 42 -25.21 -10.71 44.50
CA ASP A 42 -25.27 -10.41 43.07
C ASP A 42 -24.36 -9.24 42.66
N SER A 43 -24.19 -8.24 43.52
CA SER A 43 -23.22 -7.16 43.31
C SER A 43 -21.77 -7.68 43.20
N VAL A 44 -21.40 -8.66 44.03
CA VAL A 44 -20.07 -9.28 44.03
C VAL A 44 -19.89 -10.18 42.81
N ARG A 45 -20.93 -10.94 42.41
CA ARG A 45 -20.94 -11.70 41.15
C ARG A 45 -20.73 -10.79 39.93
N SER A 46 -21.39 -9.63 39.91
CA SER A 46 -21.24 -8.66 38.81
C SER A 46 -19.82 -8.08 38.70
N LEU A 47 -19.07 -8.02 39.81
CA LEU A 47 -17.67 -7.61 39.83
C LEU A 47 -16.78 -8.68 39.21
N PHE A 48 -16.85 -9.93 39.68
CA PHE A 48 -16.08 -11.03 39.09
C PHE A 48 -16.36 -11.24 37.60
N GLN A 49 -17.62 -11.09 37.17
CA GLN A 49 -17.98 -11.19 35.75
C GLN A 49 -17.40 -10.03 34.91
N ARG A 50 -17.30 -8.83 35.49
CA ARG A 50 -16.62 -7.68 34.85
C ARG A 50 -15.12 -7.92 34.72
N ASP A 51 -14.48 -8.37 35.80
CA ASP A 51 -13.04 -8.58 35.85
C ASP A 51 -12.62 -9.72 34.90
N LEU A 52 -13.39 -10.82 34.87
CA LEU A 52 -13.24 -11.89 33.88
C LEU A 52 -13.26 -11.34 32.44
N ASN A 53 -14.26 -10.51 32.10
CA ASN A 53 -14.39 -9.94 30.77
C ASN A 53 -13.21 -9.01 30.42
N ILE A 54 -12.76 -8.19 31.37
CA ILE A 54 -11.57 -7.33 31.23
C ILE A 54 -10.33 -8.18 30.94
N TYR A 55 -10.10 -9.26 31.69
CA TYR A 55 -8.94 -10.13 31.47
C TYR A 55 -9.04 -10.91 30.14
N LEU A 56 -10.21 -11.40 29.75
CA LEU A 56 -10.41 -12.09 28.46
C LEU A 56 -10.19 -11.18 27.25
N GLU A 57 -10.69 -9.94 27.29
CA GLU A 57 -10.41 -8.95 26.24
C GLU A 57 -8.93 -8.50 26.26
N THR A 58 -8.31 -8.36 27.43
CA THR A 58 -6.86 -8.09 27.56
C THR A 58 -6.03 -9.20 26.88
N ILE A 59 -6.32 -10.47 27.19
CA ILE A 59 -5.69 -11.64 26.53
C ILE A 59 -5.85 -11.57 25.02
N LYS A 60 -7.06 -11.28 24.53
CA LYS A 60 -7.38 -11.21 23.10
C LYS A 60 -6.61 -10.09 22.39
N VAL A 61 -6.59 -8.88 22.94
CA VAL A 61 -5.87 -7.73 22.39
C VAL A 61 -4.36 -7.98 22.41
N ARG A 62 -3.81 -8.44 23.53
CA ARG A 62 -2.37 -8.72 23.66
C ARG A 62 -1.90 -9.90 22.81
N LEU A 63 -2.73 -10.93 22.58
CA LEU A 63 -2.42 -11.98 21.60
C LEU A 63 -2.43 -11.49 20.14
N ILE A 64 -3.23 -10.46 19.81
CA ILE A 64 -3.21 -9.83 18.49
C ILE A 64 -1.92 -9.00 18.34
N GLU A 65 -1.58 -8.19 19.35
CA GLU A 65 -0.33 -7.42 19.41
C GLU A 65 0.91 -8.33 19.34
N PHE A 66 0.91 -9.45 20.07
CA PHE A 66 1.96 -10.47 20.00
C PHE A 66 2.08 -11.06 18.59
N LYS A 67 0.98 -11.47 17.95
CA LYS A 67 1.02 -12.05 16.59
C LYS A 67 1.53 -11.04 15.55
N ALA A 68 1.07 -9.79 15.63
CA ALA A 68 1.56 -8.73 14.76
C ALA A 68 3.06 -8.48 15.00
N SER A 69 3.47 -8.23 16.24
CA SER A 69 4.85 -7.90 16.61
C SER A 69 5.83 -9.05 16.36
N ASN A 70 5.44 -10.29 16.64
CA ASN A 70 6.27 -11.48 16.39
C ASN A 70 6.43 -11.75 14.88
N SER A 71 5.41 -11.48 14.06
CA SER A 71 5.58 -11.55 12.60
C SER A 71 6.56 -10.48 12.09
N VAL A 72 6.51 -9.25 12.63
CA VAL A 72 7.48 -8.19 12.33
C VAL A 72 8.89 -8.53 12.83
N VAL A 73 9.07 -9.01 14.06
CA VAL A 73 10.40 -9.41 14.59
C VAL A 73 10.99 -10.58 13.80
N LYS A 74 10.17 -11.56 13.40
CA LYS A 74 10.61 -12.65 12.51
C LYS A 74 11.05 -12.13 11.13
N ILE A 75 10.38 -11.11 10.58
CA ILE A 75 10.77 -10.46 9.32
C ILE A 75 12.06 -9.64 9.50
N VAL A 76 12.19 -8.87 10.59
CA VAL A 76 13.39 -8.06 10.89
C VAL A 76 14.62 -8.94 11.11
N ASN A 77 14.49 -10.07 11.81
CA ASN A 77 15.58 -11.03 12.00
C ASN A 77 15.89 -11.86 10.73
N LEU A 78 14.99 -11.87 9.73
CA LEU A 78 15.22 -12.50 8.42
C LEU A 78 15.85 -11.52 7.42
N ALA A 79 15.51 -10.23 7.52
CA ALA A 79 16.12 -9.15 6.74
C ALA A 79 17.52 -8.78 7.24
N ASN A 80 17.73 -8.81 8.55
CA ASN A 80 19.02 -8.65 9.22
C ASN A 80 19.29 -9.90 10.09
N PRO A 81 19.86 -10.98 9.53
CA PRO A 81 20.39 -12.07 10.35
C PRO A 81 21.45 -11.50 11.30
N PRO A 82 21.51 -11.97 12.57
CA PRO A 82 22.52 -11.49 13.50
C PRO A 82 23.92 -11.82 12.99
N ASP A 83 24.76 -10.80 12.90
CA ASP A 83 26.16 -10.91 12.51
C ASP A 83 26.92 -11.78 13.53
N PRO A 84 27.64 -12.84 13.10
CA PRO A 84 28.45 -13.66 14.02
C PRO A 84 29.67 -12.92 14.62
N SER A 85 29.91 -11.64 14.26
CA SER A 85 31.06 -10.84 14.70
C SER A 85 30.77 -9.83 15.83
N ILE A 86 29.88 -10.17 16.78
CA ILE A 86 29.99 -9.56 18.12
C ILE A 86 31.06 -10.33 18.90
N GLN A 87 32.22 -9.70 19.06
CA GLN A 87 33.33 -10.25 19.84
C GLN A 87 32.89 -10.47 21.29
N VAL A 88 32.94 -11.73 21.73
CA VAL A 88 32.85 -12.09 23.15
C VAL A 88 34.23 -11.86 23.76
N ASN A 89 34.33 -11.06 24.81
CA ASN A 89 35.53 -11.02 25.63
C ASN A 89 35.70 -12.39 26.30
N GLU A 90 36.72 -13.14 25.93
CA GLU A 90 37.09 -14.38 26.61
C GLU A 90 37.69 -14.06 27.99
N GLU A 91 36.94 -14.31 29.05
CA GLU A 91 37.52 -14.52 30.38
C GLU A 91 37.61 -16.03 30.64
N GLN A 92 38.83 -16.54 30.76
CA GLN A 92 39.08 -17.98 30.91
C GLN A 92 38.73 -18.48 32.33
N ILE A 93 37.69 -19.31 32.45
CA ILE A 93 37.54 -20.22 33.60
C ILE A 93 37.15 -21.62 33.10
N ASN A 94 38.11 -22.54 33.19
CA ASN A 94 37.98 -24.00 33.25
C ASN A 94 36.79 -24.69 32.55
N GLY A 95 36.95 -24.93 31.24
CA GLY A 95 36.79 -26.27 30.67
C GLY A 95 35.41 -26.95 30.67
N GLU A 96 34.49 -26.52 29.79
CA GLU A 96 33.58 -27.42 29.05
C GLU A 96 32.95 -26.69 27.83
N THR A 97 33.67 -26.61 26.71
CA THR A 97 33.28 -25.77 25.57
C THR A 97 32.59 -26.56 24.45
N THR A 98 31.40 -27.12 24.69
CA THR A 98 30.50 -27.57 23.60
C THR A 98 29.02 -27.56 24.03
N LYS A 99 28.15 -26.87 23.26
CA LYS A 99 26.68 -26.68 23.46
C LYS A 99 26.26 -25.66 24.55
N ILE A 100 26.30 -24.36 24.23
CA ILE A 100 25.58 -23.33 25.02
C ILE A 100 24.56 -22.56 24.15
N GLN A 101 24.98 -22.00 23.00
CA GLN A 101 24.11 -21.17 22.16
C GLN A 101 22.87 -21.88 21.55
N THR A 102 22.90 -23.20 21.39
CA THR A 102 21.73 -23.98 20.94
C THR A 102 20.76 -24.35 22.05
N ILE A 103 21.06 -24.04 23.32
CA ILE A 103 20.19 -24.35 24.47
C ILE A 103 19.25 -23.17 24.76
N ASP A 104 19.77 -21.93 24.85
CA ASP A 104 18.95 -20.75 25.19
C ASP A 104 17.82 -20.47 24.20
N ILE A 105 18.08 -20.54 22.89
CA ILE A 105 17.08 -20.29 21.84
C ILE A 105 15.95 -21.34 21.89
N ILE A 106 16.27 -22.58 22.30
CA ILE A 106 15.28 -23.65 22.45
C ILE A 106 14.46 -23.44 23.73
N ASP A 107 15.08 -23.03 24.84
CA ASP A 107 14.35 -22.83 26.10
C ASP A 107 13.46 -21.58 26.06
N GLU A 108 13.89 -20.49 25.41
CA GLU A 108 13.08 -19.29 25.22
C GLU A 108 11.81 -19.58 24.37
N GLN A 109 11.95 -20.36 23.29
CA GLN A 109 10.80 -20.86 22.52
C GLN A 109 9.91 -21.81 23.33
N ASN A 110 10.50 -22.65 24.20
CA ASN A 110 9.77 -23.55 25.09
C ASN A 110 8.95 -22.76 26.13
N ILE A 111 9.50 -21.68 26.69
CA ILE A 111 8.80 -20.75 27.59
C ILE A 111 7.63 -20.08 26.88
N ILE A 112 7.83 -19.58 25.65
CA ILE A 112 6.76 -19.00 24.82
C ILE A 112 5.63 -20.00 24.58
N LEU A 113 5.97 -21.25 24.21
CA LEU A 113 4.99 -22.33 23.99
C LEU A 113 4.22 -22.70 25.27
N LYS A 114 4.90 -22.76 26.42
CA LYS A 114 4.26 -22.99 27.74
C LYS A 114 3.26 -21.88 28.07
N LYS A 115 3.64 -20.60 27.92
CA LYS A 115 2.76 -19.44 28.16
C LYS A 115 1.54 -19.46 27.23
N LEU A 116 1.74 -19.68 25.93
CA LEU A 116 0.64 -19.77 24.94
C LEU A 116 -0.32 -20.93 25.25
N LYS A 117 0.21 -22.11 25.58
CA LYS A 117 -0.61 -23.29 25.94
C LYS A 117 -1.49 -23.01 27.16
N PHE A 118 -0.95 -22.37 28.19
CA PHE A 118 -1.70 -21.99 29.38
C PHE A 118 -2.81 -20.96 29.08
N ILE A 119 -2.49 -19.93 28.28
CA ILE A 119 -3.47 -18.92 27.85
C ILE A 119 -4.61 -19.57 27.06
N ASP A 120 -4.32 -20.48 26.13
CA ASP A 120 -5.35 -21.18 25.36
C ASP A 120 -6.16 -22.17 26.23
N GLU A 121 -5.57 -22.81 27.25
CA GLU A 121 -6.29 -23.64 28.21
C GLU A 121 -7.31 -22.82 29.03
N VAL A 122 -6.87 -21.69 29.61
CA VAL A 122 -7.77 -20.79 30.35
C VAL A 122 -8.85 -20.22 29.43
N ARG A 123 -8.49 -19.80 28.20
CA ARG A 123 -9.44 -19.19 27.26
C ARG A 123 -10.45 -20.18 26.68
N THR A 124 -10.08 -21.44 26.45
CA THR A 124 -11.00 -22.45 25.89
C THR A 124 -12.13 -22.80 26.85
N ARG A 125 -11.90 -22.72 28.17
CA ARG A 125 -12.92 -22.88 29.20
C ARG A 125 -14.09 -21.88 29.08
N TYR A 126 -13.87 -20.68 28.53
CA TYR A 126 -14.87 -19.62 28.41
C TYR A 126 -15.38 -19.39 26.98
N ARG A 127 -15.11 -20.30 26.03
CA ARG A 127 -15.69 -20.21 24.67
C ARG A 127 -17.14 -20.71 24.67
N PRO A 128 -18.10 -19.97 24.07
CA PRO A 128 -19.44 -20.51 23.84
C PRO A 128 -19.36 -21.70 22.86
N VAL A 129 -20.05 -22.79 23.19
CA VAL A 129 -20.12 -23.99 22.35
C VAL A 129 -20.93 -23.69 21.09
N SER A 130 -20.25 -23.56 19.95
CA SER A 130 -20.91 -23.51 18.65
C SER A 130 -21.37 -24.91 18.23
N PRO A 131 -22.63 -25.12 17.80
CA PRO A 131 -23.10 -26.43 17.37
C PRO A 131 -22.34 -26.94 16.13
N GLN A 132 -21.66 -28.09 16.28
CA GLN A 132 -21.08 -28.85 15.17
C GLN A 132 -22.18 -29.26 14.17
N PRO A 133 -22.05 -28.97 12.85
CA PRO A 133 -22.97 -29.51 11.85
C PRO A 133 -22.74 -31.02 11.71
N LYS A 134 -23.73 -31.83 12.10
CA LYS A 134 -23.70 -33.29 11.90
C LYS A 134 -23.88 -33.63 10.42
N PRO A 135 -23.22 -34.69 9.90
CA PRO A 135 -23.27 -35.05 8.49
C PRO A 135 -24.66 -35.52 8.07
N SER A 136 -25.15 -34.97 6.96
CA SER A 136 -26.45 -35.32 6.37
C SER A 136 -26.48 -36.78 5.91
N LYS A 137 -27.27 -37.62 6.60
CA LYS A 137 -27.68 -38.92 6.06
C LYS A 137 -28.77 -38.69 5.01
N VAL A 138 -28.54 -39.19 3.80
CA VAL A 138 -29.55 -39.31 2.76
C VAL A 138 -30.66 -40.24 3.25
N THR A 139 -31.91 -39.80 3.18
CA THR A 139 -33.09 -40.66 3.32
C THR A 139 -34.00 -40.44 2.13
N LEU A 140 -34.29 -41.53 1.42
CA LEU A 140 -35.24 -41.61 0.31
C LEU A 140 -36.64 -41.90 0.89
N GLY A 141 -37.67 -41.13 0.53
CA GLY A 141 -39.02 -41.31 1.06
C GLY A 141 -40.09 -40.57 0.22
N ASN A 142 -41.14 -41.28 -0.17
CA ASN A 142 -42.12 -40.86 -1.18
C ASN A 142 -43.38 -40.16 -0.63
N ALA A 143 -43.97 -39.32 -1.49
CA ALA A 143 -45.41 -39.03 -1.67
C ALA A 143 -46.23 -38.35 -0.54
N GLY A 144 -47.02 -37.32 -0.91
CA GLY A 144 -47.93 -36.61 0.02
C GLY A 144 -48.66 -35.37 -0.53
N THR A 145 -49.47 -35.55 -1.57
CA THR A 145 -50.44 -34.64 -2.23
C THR A 145 -51.05 -33.40 -1.51
N ARG A 146 -51.35 -32.35 -2.33
CA ARG A 146 -52.40 -31.27 -2.20
C ARG A 146 -52.12 -30.12 -1.19
N GLN A 147 -52.57 -28.86 -1.37
CA GLN A 147 -53.26 -28.13 -2.47
C GLN A 147 -53.19 -26.59 -2.25
N SER A 148 -53.46 -25.79 -3.30
CA SER A 148 -53.87 -24.36 -3.28
C SER A 148 -52.84 -23.28 -2.82
N ALA A 149 -52.85 -22.05 -3.34
CA ALA A 149 -53.50 -21.48 -4.55
C ALA A 149 -52.88 -20.10 -4.90
N ASN A 150 -53.14 -19.63 -6.14
CA ASN A 150 -53.00 -18.25 -6.65
C ASN A 150 -51.56 -17.69 -6.82
N SER A 151 -51.21 -16.93 -7.88
CA SER A 151 -52.00 -16.52 -9.07
C SER A 151 -51.14 -15.82 -10.15
N LEU A 152 -51.36 -16.18 -11.43
CA LEU A 152 -51.29 -15.36 -12.67
C LEU A 152 -49.94 -14.65 -13.04
N SER A 153 -49.50 -14.50 -14.31
CA SER A 153 -50.07 -14.93 -15.61
C SER A 153 -49.07 -14.83 -16.80
N SER A 154 -49.19 -15.74 -17.78
CA SER A 154 -49.03 -15.63 -19.27
C SER A 154 -47.93 -14.75 -19.92
N VAL A 155 -47.27 -15.12 -21.04
CA VAL A 155 -47.86 -15.33 -22.41
C VAL A 155 -47.14 -16.42 -23.25
N GLN A 156 -47.95 -17.08 -24.10
CA GLN A 156 -47.75 -18.13 -25.14
C GLN A 156 -46.71 -17.81 -26.25
N ARG A 157 -45.94 -18.75 -26.86
CA ARG A 157 -46.23 -19.89 -27.83
C ARG A 157 -46.70 -19.44 -29.24
N PRO A 158 -46.60 -20.23 -30.37
CA PRO A 158 -46.05 -21.60 -30.68
C PRO A 158 -44.94 -21.60 -31.80
N THR A 159 -44.05 -22.59 -32.06
CA THR A 159 -44.00 -24.07 -32.36
C THR A 159 -44.45 -24.59 -33.75
N SER A 160 -43.50 -25.06 -34.58
CA SER A 160 -43.56 -26.16 -35.59
C SER A 160 -42.23 -26.22 -36.40
N LEU A 161 -41.76 -27.27 -37.11
CA LEU A 161 -41.72 -28.75 -37.06
C LEU A 161 -41.11 -29.24 -38.42
N THR A 162 -40.39 -30.39 -38.46
CA THR A 162 -40.12 -31.22 -39.69
C THR A 162 -39.07 -30.65 -40.70
N SER A 163 -38.20 -31.36 -41.44
CA SER A 163 -37.94 -32.81 -41.75
C SER A 163 -36.45 -33.12 -42.09
N SER A 164 -36.04 -34.39 -41.99
CA SER A 164 -34.83 -35.03 -42.56
C SER A 164 -35.16 -35.79 -43.88
N PRO A 165 -34.33 -36.69 -44.49
CA PRO A 165 -32.87 -36.98 -44.46
C PRO A 165 -32.23 -37.08 -45.90
N THR A 166 -31.01 -37.63 -46.07
CA THR A 166 -30.63 -38.72 -47.06
C THR A 166 -29.12 -38.74 -47.48
N SER A 167 -28.55 -39.94 -47.62
CA SER A 167 -27.31 -40.36 -48.34
C SER A 167 -27.65 -41.65 -49.14
N PRO A 168 -26.81 -42.36 -49.96
CA PRO A 168 -25.35 -42.32 -50.20
C PRO A 168 -24.91 -42.56 -51.69
N SER A 169 -23.63 -42.86 -52.00
CA SER A 169 -23.10 -43.73 -53.13
C SER A 169 -21.55 -43.61 -53.29
N ILE A 170 -20.70 -44.62 -52.96
CA ILE A 170 -20.03 -45.67 -53.81
C ILE A 170 -18.75 -45.23 -54.60
N GLY A 171 -17.67 -46.04 -54.53
CA GLY A 171 -16.32 -45.81 -55.13
C GLY A 171 -16.08 -46.47 -56.51
N PRO A 172 -14.83 -46.51 -57.04
CA PRO A 172 -13.92 -47.70 -56.91
C PRO A 172 -12.37 -47.38 -56.97
N VAL A 173 -11.37 -48.25 -57.28
CA VAL A 173 -10.81 -49.52 -56.66
C VAL A 173 -9.35 -49.80 -57.21
N ARG A 174 -8.45 -50.45 -56.43
CA ARG A 174 -7.13 -51.13 -56.77
C ARG A 174 -5.85 -50.26 -56.94
N ARG A 175 -4.73 -50.57 -56.24
CA ARG A 175 -3.60 -51.56 -56.48
C ARG A 175 -2.74 -51.19 -57.71
N LEU A 176 -1.43 -51.47 -57.83
CA LEU A 176 -0.50 -52.37 -57.12
C LEU A 176 0.78 -51.58 -56.68
N ASP A 177 1.91 -52.18 -56.28
CA ASP A 177 2.30 -52.95 -55.06
C ASP A 177 3.89 -52.98 -55.02
N ASP A 178 4.57 -53.47 -53.95
CA ASP A 178 6.04 -53.78 -53.81
C ASP A 178 7.09 -52.61 -53.84
N GLU A 179 8.30 -52.63 -53.24
CA GLU A 179 9.03 -53.50 -52.27
C GLU A 179 10.21 -52.67 -51.70
N LEU A 180 10.48 -52.71 -50.38
CA LEU A 180 11.85 -52.53 -49.85
C LEU A 180 11.96 -53.02 -48.39
N VAL A 181 12.58 -54.20 -48.28
CA VAL A 181 12.87 -54.92 -47.03
C VAL A 181 14.09 -54.28 -46.33
N GLU A 182 14.29 -54.66 -45.06
CA GLU A 182 15.59 -54.68 -44.37
C GLU A 182 16.06 -53.41 -43.63
N ARG A 183 15.75 -53.35 -42.31
CA ARG A 183 16.55 -52.88 -41.15
C ARG A 183 15.58 -52.58 -39.99
N LEU A 184 15.65 -53.17 -38.79
CA LEU A 184 16.65 -54.04 -38.14
C LEU A 184 15.94 -55.08 -37.25
N THR A 185 16.57 -56.22 -37.01
CA THR A 185 16.05 -57.30 -36.13
C THR A 185 16.68 -57.28 -34.72
N LYS A 186 16.00 -57.96 -33.77
CA LYS A 186 16.39 -58.25 -32.36
C LYS A 186 16.25 -57.05 -31.39
N SER A 187 15.89 -57.23 -30.10
CA SER A 187 15.88 -58.47 -29.29
C SER A 187 14.85 -58.52 -28.14
N LYS A 188 14.61 -59.75 -27.66
CA LYS A 188 14.23 -60.20 -26.30
C LYS A 188 12.82 -59.99 -25.72
N THR A 189 12.11 -61.12 -25.74
CA THR A 189 11.13 -61.68 -24.79
C THR A 189 11.21 -61.24 -23.33
N LYS A 190 10.02 -61.02 -22.73
CA LYS A 190 9.65 -61.52 -21.39
C LYS A 190 8.12 -61.53 -21.23
N GLU A 191 7.55 -62.72 -21.05
CA GLU A 191 6.12 -62.92 -20.73
C GLU A 191 5.89 -63.01 -19.20
N ASP A 192 4.61 -62.98 -18.83
CA ASP A 192 4.00 -63.51 -17.60
C ASP A 192 4.34 -62.90 -16.23
N ALA A 193 3.54 -61.88 -15.86
CA ALA A 193 3.17 -61.59 -14.48
C ALA A 193 1.78 -60.90 -14.37
N LYS A 194 0.72 -61.48 -14.98
CA LYS A 194 -0.67 -61.00 -14.83
C LYS A 194 -1.69 -62.13 -14.75
N SER A 195 -1.86 -62.73 -13.57
CA SER A 195 -3.05 -63.54 -13.25
C SER A 195 -3.32 -63.64 -11.76
N PHE A 196 -3.72 -62.53 -11.13
CA PHE A 196 -4.34 -62.48 -9.78
C PHE A 196 -5.15 -61.18 -9.61
N ALA A 197 -6.16 -60.97 -10.46
CA ALA A 197 -7.07 -59.82 -10.34
C ALA A 197 -8.50 -60.07 -10.86
N ASP A 198 -8.87 -61.32 -11.20
CA ASP A 198 -10.23 -61.69 -11.58
C ASP A 198 -10.93 -62.44 -10.46
N LYS A 199 -11.60 -61.67 -9.58
CA LYS A 199 -12.97 -61.92 -9.10
C LYS A 199 -13.46 -60.77 -8.23
N THR A 200 -14.71 -60.38 -8.47
CA THR A 200 -15.57 -59.48 -7.66
C THR A 200 -15.04 -58.07 -7.37
N GLY A 201 -15.58 -57.07 -8.08
CA GLY A 201 -15.37 -55.64 -7.78
C GLY A 201 -15.78 -54.73 -8.93
N VAL A 202 -17.03 -54.25 -8.93
CA VAL A 202 -17.58 -53.43 -10.03
C VAL A 202 -17.06 -51.99 -9.95
N VAL A 203 -15.94 -51.69 -10.62
CA VAL A 203 -15.48 -50.30 -10.85
C VAL A 203 -14.92 -50.15 -12.29
N PRO A 204 -15.45 -49.23 -13.11
CA PRO A 204 -14.88 -48.93 -14.42
C PRO A 204 -13.45 -48.41 -14.34
N ARG A 205 -12.53 -48.98 -15.15
CA ARG A 205 -11.13 -48.53 -15.26
C ARG A 205 -10.96 -47.06 -15.69
N SER A 206 -12.02 -46.42 -16.20
CA SER A 206 -12.05 -44.98 -16.47
C SER A 206 -12.03 -44.14 -15.19
N ILE A 207 -12.75 -44.54 -14.14
CA ILE A 207 -12.80 -43.79 -12.87
C ILE A 207 -11.45 -43.84 -12.18
N LEU A 208 -10.78 -45.00 -12.15
CA LEU A 208 -9.43 -45.13 -11.61
C LEU A 208 -8.42 -44.22 -12.33
N ARG A 209 -8.50 -44.11 -13.67
CA ARG A 209 -7.66 -43.17 -14.43
C ARG A 209 -7.98 -41.70 -14.14
N THR A 210 -9.25 -41.35 -13.91
CA THR A 210 -9.61 -39.99 -13.49
C THR A 210 -9.13 -39.71 -12.07
N VAL A 211 -9.18 -40.69 -11.16
CA VAL A 211 -8.65 -40.55 -9.78
C VAL A 211 -7.12 -40.49 -9.77
N ASP A 212 -6.41 -41.28 -10.58
CA ASP A 212 -4.95 -41.16 -10.72
C ASP A 212 -4.54 -39.83 -11.37
N ARG A 213 -5.38 -39.27 -12.25
CA ARG A 213 -5.18 -37.93 -12.84
C ARG A 213 -5.43 -36.83 -11.81
N ILE A 214 -6.53 -36.92 -11.05
CA ILE A 214 -6.86 -36.01 -9.94
C ILE A 214 -5.79 -36.09 -8.84
N LYS A 215 -5.30 -37.28 -8.49
CA LYS A 215 -4.21 -37.49 -7.51
C LYS A 215 -2.84 -36.97 -8.00
N ARG A 216 -2.68 -36.79 -9.31
CA ARG A 216 -1.51 -36.19 -9.96
C ARG A 216 -1.69 -34.69 -10.21
N GLU A 217 -2.92 -34.19 -10.21
CA GLU A 217 -3.27 -32.75 -10.18
C GLU A 217 -3.30 -32.22 -8.72
N LEU A 218 -3.51 -33.11 -7.73
CA LEU A 218 -3.32 -32.93 -6.28
C LEU A 218 -1.99 -33.57 -5.83
N ASP A 219 -0.91 -33.33 -6.56
CA ASP A 219 0.42 -33.72 -6.10
C ASP A 219 0.83 -32.80 -4.93
N PRO A 220 1.14 -33.32 -3.72
CA PRO A 220 1.49 -32.47 -2.58
C PRO A 220 2.73 -31.58 -2.82
N SER A 221 3.56 -31.93 -3.80
CA SER A 221 4.68 -31.09 -4.25
C SER A 221 4.21 -29.84 -4.99
N ALA A 222 3.17 -29.93 -5.83
CA ALA A 222 2.60 -28.79 -6.55
C ALA A 222 1.83 -27.84 -5.61
N GLU A 223 1.14 -28.37 -4.59
CA GLU A 223 0.55 -27.51 -3.56
C GLU A 223 1.62 -26.78 -2.73
N ALA A 224 2.75 -27.43 -2.44
CA ALA A 224 3.88 -26.80 -1.76
C ALA A 224 4.54 -25.71 -2.63
N GLU A 225 4.75 -25.98 -3.92
CA GLU A 225 5.30 -25.04 -4.91
C GLU A 225 4.41 -23.80 -5.06
N VAL A 226 3.09 -23.96 -5.22
CA VAL A 226 2.14 -22.82 -5.30
C VAL A 226 2.10 -22.02 -3.99
N VAL A 227 2.24 -22.68 -2.83
CA VAL A 227 2.31 -21.99 -1.52
C VAL A 227 3.64 -21.25 -1.35
N GLU A 228 4.73 -21.74 -1.93
CA GLU A 228 6.03 -21.07 -1.96
C GLU A 228 6.02 -19.86 -2.90
N GLU A 229 5.56 -20.03 -4.15
CA GLU A 229 5.36 -18.95 -5.12
C GLU A 229 4.46 -17.83 -4.57
N PHE A 230 3.36 -18.18 -3.90
CA PHE A 230 2.49 -17.20 -3.24
C PHE A 230 3.19 -16.45 -2.10
N ARG A 231 4.08 -17.12 -1.34
CA ARG A 231 4.89 -16.46 -0.28
C ARG A 231 5.93 -15.53 -0.89
N GLU A 232 6.57 -15.93 -1.99
CA GLU A 232 7.52 -15.09 -2.72
C GLU A 232 6.86 -13.86 -3.35
N SER A 233 5.74 -14.03 -4.07
CA SER A 233 4.96 -12.92 -4.64
C SER A 233 4.47 -11.96 -3.53
N LYS A 234 4.00 -12.50 -2.40
CA LYS A 234 3.64 -11.68 -1.23
C LYS A 234 4.84 -10.92 -0.65
N ALA A 235 6.01 -11.55 -0.53
CA ALA A 235 7.22 -10.92 -0.01
C ALA A 235 7.74 -9.84 -0.97
N ARG A 236 7.75 -10.11 -2.29
CA ARG A 236 8.07 -9.16 -3.37
C ARG A 236 7.15 -7.94 -3.32
N THR A 237 5.84 -8.17 -3.22
CA THR A 237 4.81 -7.13 -3.08
C THR A 237 5.04 -6.28 -1.82
N PHE A 238 5.26 -6.90 -0.65
CA PHE A 238 5.53 -6.16 0.58
C PHE A 238 6.84 -5.36 0.51
N GLY A 239 7.90 -5.94 -0.06
CA GLY A 239 9.18 -5.26 -0.25
C GLY A 239 9.07 -4.07 -1.21
N ALA A 240 8.38 -4.23 -2.33
CA ALA A 240 8.12 -3.15 -3.29
C ALA A 240 7.29 -2.02 -2.68
N ILE A 241 6.18 -2.33 -1.99
CA ILE A 241 5.34 -1.32 -1.31
C ILE A 241 6.13 -0.62 -0.20
N TYR A 242 6.88 -1.36 0.61
CA TYR A 242 7.72 -0.78 1.67
C TYR A 242 8.80 0.14 1.10
N PHE A 243 9.44 -0.24 -0.01
CA PHE A 243 10.45 0.57 -0.67
C PHE A 243 9.86 1.84 -1.31
N VAL A 244 8.68 1.77 -1.95
CA VAL A 244 7.96 2.96 -2.43
C VAL A 244 7.59 3.89 -1.27
N LEU A 245 7.11 3.34 -0.15
CA LEU A 245 6.84 4.13 1.06
C LEU A 245 8.12 4.77 1.62
N LEU A 246 9.25 4.06 1.62
CA LEU A 246 10.54 4.58 2.05
C LEU A 246 11.05 5.71 1.12
N LEU A 247 10.92 5.55 -0.20
CA LEU A 247 11.23 6.58 -1.20
C LEU A 247 10.42 7.87 -1.04
N ILE A 248 9.21 7.80 -0.48
CA ILE A 248 8.37 8.97 -0.21
C ILE A 248 8.65 9.54 1.19
N VAL A 249 8.69 8.68 2.21
CA VAL A 249 8.79 9.09 3.61
C VAL A 249 10.17 9.63 3.97
N VAL A 250 11.26 9.04 3.46
CA VAL A 250 12.62 9.49 3.82
C VAL A 250 12.90 10.91 3.32
N PRO A 251 12.67 11.28 2.04
CA PRO A 251 12.89 12.65 1.57
C PRO A 251 12.00 13.66 2.29
N LEU A 252 10.70 13.37 2.49
CA LEU A 252 9.77 14.27 3.17
C LEU A 252 10.14 14.49 4.65
N LEU A 253 10.53 13.44 5.37
CA LEU A 253 11.01 13.58 6.74
C LEU A 253 12.35 14.34 6.79
N THR A 254 13.27 14.09 5.85
CA THR A 254 14.52 14.86 5.76
C THR A 254 14.23 16.33 5.48
N GLN A 255 13.36 16.65 4.51
CA GLN A 255 12.93 18.02 4.21
C GLN A 255 12.37 18.70 5.46
N GLN A 256 11.39 18.08 6.14
CA GLN A 256 10.75 18.66 7.33
C GLN A 256 11.70 18.84 8.51
N VAL A 257 12.54 17.84 8.81
CA VAL A 257 13.53 17.91 9.90
C VAL A 257 14.59 18.97 9.58
N THR A 258 15.12 18.96 8.36
CA THR A 258 16.17 19.89 7.95
C THR A 258 15.65 21.33 7.87
N LYS A 259 14.42 21.55 7.37
CA LYS A 259 13.77 22.88 7.38
C LYS A 259 13.69 23.43 8.80
N ASN A 260 13.24 22.64 9.76
CA ASN A 260 12.95 23.14 11.11
C ASN A 260 14.17 23.20 12.05
N PHE A 261 15.12 22.26 11.93
CA PHE A 261 16.22 22.11 12.91
C PHE A 261 17.59 22.57 12.40
N VAL A 262 17.76 22.78 11.09
CA VAL A 262 19.06 23.16 10.50
C VAL A 262 18.90 24.43 9.67
N VAL A 263 18.13 24.37 8.59
CA VAL A 263 17.99 25.43 7.60
C VAL A 263 17.25 26.65 8.17
N GLY A 264 16.17 26.45 8.92
CA GLY A 264 15.42 27.52 9.60
C GLY A 264 16.31 28.37 10.50
N PRO A 265 16.92 27.80 11.56
CA PRO A 265 17.83 28.53 12.44
C PRO A 265 18.99 29.22 11.72
N ILE A 266 19.55 28.59 10.68
CA ILE A 266 20.61 29.18 9.85
C ILE A 266 20.09 30.44 9.12
N ILE A 267 18.99 30.32 8.36
CA ILE A 267 18.46 31.43 7.56
C ILE A 267 17.97 32.56 8.46
N ASP A 268 17.28 32.25 9.56
CA ASP A 268 16.79 33.25 10.51
C ASP A 268 17.95 33.98 11.22
N SER A 269 19.09 33.30 11.45
CA SER A 269 20.31 33.94 11.97
C SER A 269 21.03 34.82 10.94
N PHE A 270 21.10 34.38 9.67
CA PHE A 270 21.74 35.14 8.59
C PHE A 270 20.92 36.34 8.12
N ARG A 271 19.59 36.28 8.28
CA ARG A 271 18.63 37.27 7.79
C ARG A 271 17.96 38.03 8.93
N ASN A 272 18.68 38.14 10.04
CA ASN A 272 18.20 38.59 11.34
C ASN A 272 17.34 39.89 11.23
N PRO A 273 16.03 39.87 11.58
CA PRO A 273 15.10 40.98 11.33
C PRO A 273 15.32 42.20 12.25
N MET A 274 16.31 42.14 13.14
CA MET A 274 16.67 43.14 14.15
C MET A 274 17.00 44.54 13.58
N ALA A 275 17.09 44.72 12.26
CA ALA A 275 17.36 46.00 11.62
C ALA A 275 16.12 46.93 11.47
N ILE A 276 14.89 46.44 11.66
CA ILE A 276 13.66 47.25 11.43
C ILE A 276 12.74 47.34 12.66
N GLU A 277 12.77 46.36 13.58
CA GLU A 277 11.88 46.37 14.75
C GLU A 277 12.23 47.47 15.78
N ASP A 278 13.51 47.83 15.89
CA ASP A 278 13.97 49.06 16.57
C ASP A 278 14.05 50.20 15.55
N VAL A 279 13.01 51.04 15.53
CA VAL A 279 12.89 52.37 14.88
C VAL A 279 14.14 52.78 14.09
N VAL A 280 14.16 52.50 12.78
CA VAL A 280 15.10 53.18 11.86
C VAL A 280 14.68 54.64 11.81
N PRO A 281 15.48 55.58 12.35
CA PRO A 281 15.15 57.00 12.24
C PRO A 281 15.18 57.42 10.78
N LEU A 282 14.28 58.34 10.39
CA LEU A 282 14.21 58.91 9.02
C LEU A 282 15.52 59.61 8.59
N ASP A 283 16.44 59.83 9.53
CA ASP A 283 17.76 60.44 9.41
C ASP A 283 18.95 59.45 9.55
N ALA A 284 18.72 58.13 9.63
CA ALA A 284 19.81 57.15 9.70
C ALA A 284 20.53 56.92 8.36
N GLU A 285 21.61 57.67 8.15
CA GLU A 285 22.48 57.66 6.96
C GLU A 285 23.20 56.32 6.66
N ASN A 286 22.98 55.27 7.46
CA ASN A 286 23.66 53.97 7.36
C ASN A 286 22.70 52.77 7.52
N VAL A 287 21.62 52.73 6.74
CA VAL A 287 20.88 51.48 6.54
C VAL A 287 21.68 50.58 5.58
N GLU A 288 22.51 49.70 6.13
CA GLU A 288 23.11 48.63 5.31
C GLU A 288 21.97 47.80 4.69
N SER A 289 21.98 47.71 3.36
CA SER A 289 20.93 47.09 2.55
C SER A 289 20.94 45.56 2.67
N THR A 290 20.56 45.09 3.86
CA THR A 290 20.12 43.71 4.10
C THR A 290 19.06 43.39 3.06
N GLN A 291 19.33 42.43 2.16
CA GLN A 291 18.48 42.18 1.00
C GLN A 291 17.06 41.77 1.42
N VAL A 292 16.17 42.77 1.41
CA VAL A 292 14.81 42.71 1.97
C VAL A 292 13.91 41.75 1.18
N PHE A 293 14.12 41.68 -0.12
CA PHE A 293 13.35 40.87 -1.06
C PHE A 293 14.27 39.81 -1.69
N LEU A 294 13.70 38.65 -2.05
CA LEU A 294 14.46 37.55 -2.66
C LEU A 294 14.84 37.83 -4.12
N ASN A 295 14.00 38.62 -4.79
CA ASN A 295 14.08 38.97 -6.20
C ASN A 295 13.43 40.35 -6.42
N GLY A 296 13.66 40.97 -7.58
CA GLY A 296 13.14 42.31 -7.89
C GLY A 296 11.62 42.37 -8.11
N GLU A 297 11.01 41.29 -8.61
CA GLU A 297 9.54 41.25 -8.80
C GLU A 297 8.80 41.28 -7.44
N MET A 298 9.37 40.71 -6.36
CA MET A 298 8.85 40.86 -4.98
C MET A 298 8.96 42.30 -4.44
N ASP A 299 9.97 43.07 -4.85
CA ASP A 299 10.15 44.47 -4.49
C ASP A 299 9.11 45.33 -5.23
N GLU A 300 8.96 45.10 -6.55
CA GLU A 300 7.91 45.72 -7.38
C GLU A 300 6.49 45.43 -6.86
N ASP A 301 6.17 44.18 -6.50
CA ASP A 301 4.89 43.78 -5.90
C ASP A 301 4.64 44.51 -4.56
N ALA A 302 5.65 44.60 -3.69
CA ALA A 302 5.55 45.28 -2.39
C ALA A 302 5.35 46.80 -2.54
N ILE A 303 6.08 47.44 -3.46
CA ILE A 303 5.92 48.85 -3.81
C ILE A 303 4.53 49.11 -4.39
N HIS A 304 4.05 48.23 -5.28
CA HIS A 304 2.73 48.36 -5.88
C HIS A 304 1.60 48.17 -4.86
N GLU A 305 1.72 47.25 -3.89
CA GLU A 305 0.76 47.12 -2.79
C GLU A 305 0.72 48.40 -1.92
N LEU A 306 1.88 48.98 -1.59
CA LEU A 306 1.97 50.21 -0.81
C LEU A 306 1.37 51.41 -1.57
N GLN A 307 1.67 51.57 -2.85
CA GLN A 307 1.11 52.61 -3.71
C GLN A 307 -0.42 52.48 -3.81
N HIS A 308 -0.94 51.27 -4.08
CA HIS A 308 -2.37 51.03 -4.15
C HIS A 308 -3.08 51.27 -2.80
N TYR A 309 -2.41 51.01 -1.67
CA TYR A 309 -2.93 51.40 -0.35
C TYR A 309 -3.01 52.93 -0.20
N HIS A 310 -1.95 53.65 -0.55
CA HIS A 310 -1.88 55.11 -0.48
C HIS A 310 -2.96 55.78 -1.35
N GLU A 311 -3.04 55.41 -2.64
CA GLU A 311 -4.07 55.91 -3.57
C GLU A 311 -5.49 55.63 -3.05
N ARG A 312 -5.71 54.45 -2.48
CA ARG A 312 -7.01 54.08 -1.89
C ARG A 312 -7.34 54.88 -0.63
N LEU A 313 -6.35 55.17 0.21
CA LEU A 313 -6.51 55.99 1.41
C LEU A 313 -6.87 57.43 1.04
N GLU A 314 -6.13 58.04 0.12
CA GLU A 314 -6.42 59.38 -0.40
C GLU A 314 -7.80 59.44 -1.05
N PHE A 315 -8.12 58.48 -1.92
CA PHE A 315 -9.44 58.41 -2.58
C PHE A 315 -10.59 58.38 -1.56
N GLN A 316 -10.46 57.59 -0.48
CA GLN A 316 -11.47 57.51 0.58
C GLN A 316 -11.64 58.81 1.38
N ILE A 317 -10.57 59.58 1.56
CA ILE A 317 -10.62 60.91 2.16
C ILE A 317 -11.32 61.88 1.21
N LEU A 318 -10.94 61.90 -0.07
CA LEU A 318 -11.49 62.81 -1.09
C LEU A 318 -12.99 62.63 -1.33
N ILE A 319 -13.51 61.40 -1.24
CA ILE A 319 -14.96 61.12 -1.35
C ILE A 319 -15.72 61.23 -0.02
N GLY A 320 -15.04 61.61 1.07
CA GLY A 320 -15.65 61.77 2.41
C GLY A 320 -16.09 60.47 3.08
N GLN A 321 -15.51 59.31 2.70
CA GLN A 321 -15.74 58.04 3.40
C GLN A 321 -14.93 57.95 4.71
N LEU A 322 -13.75 58.56 4.74
CA LEU A 322 -12.97 58.76 5.96
C LEU A 322 -12.99 60.24 6.37
N PRO A 323 -12.83 60.56 7.67
CA PRO A 323 -12.62 61.93 8.11
C PRO A 323 -11.39 62.55 7.43
N PRO A 324 -11.37 63.89 7.22
CA PRO A 324 -10.16 64.57 6.78
C PRO A 324 -9.05 64.37 7.83
N MET A 325 -7.95 63.77 7.40
CA MET A 325 -6.73 63.60 8.18
C MET A 325 -5.69 64.66 7.79
N SER A 326 -4.77 64.97 8.69
CA SER A 326 -3.58 65.77 8.36
C SER A 326 -2.61 64.98 7.47
N GLU A 327 -1.69 65.68 6.80
CA GLU A 327 -0.61 65.04 6.03
C GLU A 327 0.23 64.12 6.93
N ASP A 328 0.49 64.53 8.18
CA ASP A 328 1.21 63.72 9.18
C ASP A 328 0.48 62.41 9.51
N GLU A 329 -0.85 62.45 9.73
CA GLU A 329 -1.67 61.26 10.01
C GLU A 329 -1.77 60.31 8.81
N VAL A 330 -1.73 60.85 7.58
CA VAL A 330 -1.67 60.06 6.35
C VAL A 330 -0.30 59.40 6.21
N HIS A 331 0.79 60.13 6.46
CA HIS A 331 2.16 59.59 6.46
C HIS A 331 2.34 58.48 7.51
N GLU A 332 1.82 58.65 8.73
CA GLU A 332 1.89 57.64 9.79
C GLU A 332 1.23 56.32 9.37
N LYS A 333 0.05 56.37 8.72
CA LYS A 333 -0.64 55.18 8.20
C LYS A 333 0.07 54.51 7.03
N ILE A 334 0.67 55.28 6.12
CA ILE A 334 1.47 54.74 5.03
C ILE A 334 2.72 54.06 5.58
N HIS A 335 3.35 54.64 6.61
CA HIS A 335 4.50 54.06 7.30
C HIS A 335 4.15 52.76 8.04
N GLU A 336 3.04 52.73 8.80
CA GLU A 336 2.52 51.50 9.42
C GLU A 336 2.27 50.40 8.38
N LYS A 337 1.65 50.76 7.24
CA LYS A 337 1.40 49.80 6.16
C LYS A 337 2.69 49.32 5.47
N ALA A 338 3.69 50.19 5.31
CA ALA A 338 4.99 49.82 4.75
C ALA A 338 5.72 48.80 5.64
N ILE A 339 5.61 48.94 6.98
CA ILE A 339 6.15 47.96 7.93
C ILE A 339 5.39 46.62 7.85
N GLU A 340 4.05 46.64 7.73
CA GLU A 340 3.24 45.43 7.56
C GLU A 340 3.61 44.65 6.27
N ILE A 341 3.75 45.37 5.15
CA ILE A 341 4.18 44.81 3.86
C ILE A 341 5.61 44.27 3.97
N TYR A 342 6.54 45.04 4.58
CA TYR A 342 7.91 44.61 4.83
C TYR A 342 7.96 43.26 5.56
N HIS A 343 7.30 43.13 6.71
CA HIS A 343 7.31 41.89 7.48
C HIS A 343 6.70 40.73 6.69
N THR A 344 5.63 40.99 5.95
CA THR A 344 4.93 40.00 5.12
C THR A 344 5.84 39.44 4.02
N PHE A 345 6.44 40.29 3.20
CA PHE A 345 7.33 39.88 2.11
C PHE A 345 8.67 39.34 2.64
N HIS A 346 9.20 39.90 3.74
CA HIS A 346 10.37 39.36 4.42
C HIS A 346 10.10 37.92 4.88
N GLN A 347 8.99 37.64 5.56
CA GLN A 347 8.65 36.29 6.00
C GLN A 347 8.50 35.33 4.81
N GLN A 348 7.77 35.71 3.76
CA GLN A 348 7.60 34.90 2.55
C GLN A 348 8.94 34.55 1.90
N SER A 349 9.85 35.52 1.77
CA SER A 349 11.20 35.32 1.24
C SER A 349 12.05 34.39 2.13
N SER A 350 11.94 34.50 3.45
CA SER A 350 12.65 33.61 4.39
C SER A 350 12.13 32.17 4.29
N ASP A 351 10.81 31.99 4.26
CA ASP A 351 10.18 30.67 4.13
C ASP A 351 10.45 30.01 2.77
N ALA A 352 10.49 30.80 1.69
CA ALA A 352 10.91 30.35 0.37
C ALA A 352 12.37 29.87 0.36
N LEU A 353 13.30 30.62 0.95
CA LEU A 353 14.70 30.21 1.04
C LEU A 353 14.84 28.93 1.91
N LYS A 354 14.06 28.84 3.00
CA LYS A 354 13.99 27.63 3.83
C LYS A 354 13.48 26.42 3.05
N ASN A 355 12.49 26.60 2.18
CA ASN A 355 12.01 25.56 1.27
C ASN A 355 13.12 25.11 0.31
N VAL A 356 13.75 26.04 -0.43
CA VAL A 356 14.81 25.73 -1.43
C VAL A 356 15.89 24.83 -0.83
N PHE A 357 16.42 25.19 0.35
CA PHE A 357 17.47 24.41 0.99
C PHE A 357 16.94 23.10 1.58
N ALA A 358 15.76 23.09 2.23
CA ALA A 358 15.17 21.86 2.75
C ALA A 358 14.89 20.82 1.64
N ASP A 359 14.44 21.28 0.49
CA ASP A 359 14.20 20.47 -0.71
C ASP A 359 15.50 19.92 -1.28
N LEU A 360 16.59 20.70 -1.28
CA LEU A 360 17.92 20.22 -1.65
C LEU A 360 18.38 19.07 -0.75
N PHE A 361 18.20 19.18 0.57
CA PHE A 361 18.49 18.08 1.50
C PHE A 361 17.56 16.87 1.30
N GLY A 362 16.27 17.09 1.02
CA GLY A 362 15.33 16.03 0.64
C GLY A 362 15.76 15.30 -0.64
N MET A 363 16.21 16.04 -1.66
CA MET A 363 16.73 15.51 -2.92
C MET A 363 18.03 14.71 -2.72
N ILE A 364 18.94 15.19 -1.87
CA ILE A 364 20.15 14.45 -1.50
C ILE A 364 19.78 13.15 -0.78
N ALA A 365 18.84 13.17 0.17
CA ALA A 365 18.36 11.97 0.85
C ALA A 365 17.69 10.97 -0.11
N PHE A 366 16.87 11.46 -1.05
CA PHE A 366 16.28 10.65 -2.12
C PHE A 366 17.36 9.98 -2.99
N ALA A 367 18.37 10.73 -3.41
CA ALA A 367 19.50 10.22 -4.18
C ALA A 367 20.31 9.16 -3.40
N ILE A 368 20.54 9.36 -2.10
CA ILE A 368 21.20 8.39 -1.21
C ILE A 368 20.37 7.10 -1.09
N VAL A 369 19.05 7.20 -0.90
CA VAL A 369 18.14 6.03 -0.87
C VAL A 369 18.22 5.27 -2.19
N ILE A 370 18.12 5.95 -3.34
CA ILE A 370 18.23 5.28 -4.65
C ILE A 370 19.60 4.61 -4.84
N ALA A 371 20.69 5.29 -4.50
CA ALA A 371 22.04 4.76 -4.67
C ALA A 371 22.31 3.53 -3.77
N GLY A 372 21.77 3.53 -2.55
CA GLY A 372 21.92 2.44 -1.58
C GLY A 372 21.00 1.23 -1.84
N SER A 373 19.81 1.44 -2.41
CA SER A 373 18.73 0.44 -2.46
C SER A 373 18.63 -0.32 -3.80
N GLN A 374 19.75 -0.71 -4.40
CA GLN A 374 19.75 -1.36 -5.73
C GLN A 374 18.96 -2.69 -5.77
N ARG A 375 18.91 -3.43 -4.66
CA ARG A 375 18.18 -4.70 -4.56
C ARG A 375 16.67 -4.45 -4.52
N GLU A 376 16.25 -3.47 -3.75
CA GLU A 376 14.87 -3.04 -3.58
C GLU A 376 14.33 -2.40 -4.87
N ILE A 377 15.18 -1.67 -5.62
CA ILE A 377 14.86 -1.19 -6.98
C ILE A 377 14.61 -2.37 -7.94
N ALA A 378 15.40 -3.44 -7.88
CA ALA A 378 15.16 -4.64 -8.70
C ALA A 378 13.85 -5.36 -8.30
N VAL A 379 13.56 -5.45 -6.99
CA VAL A 379 12.29 -5.97 -6.47
C VAL A 379 11.11 -5.11 -6.93
N LEU A 380 11.19 -3.79 -6.82
CA LEU A 380 10.17 -2.86 -7.29
C LEU A 380 9.99 -2.94 -8.81
N LYS A 381 11.07 -3.04 -9.59
CA LYS A 381 10.98 -3.23 -11.04
C LYS A 381 10.24 -4.53 -11.37
N SER A 382 10.61 -5.65 -10.76
CA SER A 382 9.94 -6.94 -11.03
C SER A 382 8.46 -6.94 -10.60
N PHE A 383 8.11 -6.22 -9.53
CA PHE A 383 6.71 -5.98 -9.14
C PHE A 383 5.97 -5.10 -10.16
N ILE A 384 6.58 -4.01 -10.65
CA ILE A 384 5.99 -3.16 -11.70
C ILE A 384 5.83 -3.95 -13.00
N ASP A 385 6.80 -4.77 -13.39
CA ASP A 385 6.71 -5.65 -14.55
C ASP A 385 5.52 -6.63 -14.36
N GLU A 386 5.42 -7.30 -13.22
CA GLU A 386 4.32 -8.23 -12.88
C GLU A 386 2.95 -7.56 -12.95
N VAL A 387 2.80 -6.35 -12.40
CA VAL A 387 1.56 -5.56 -12.48
C VAL A 387 1.26 -5.13 -13.92
N VAL A 388 2.23 -4.53 -14.63
CA VAL A 388 2.01 -3.96 -15.97
C VAL A 388 1.74 -5.06 -17.01
N TYR A 389 2.47 -6.18 -16.96
CA TYR A 389 2.23 -7.31 -17.88
C TYR A 389 1.02 -8.16 -17.48
N GLY A 390 0.68 -8.23 -16.18
CA GLY A 390 -0.51 -8.91 -15.68
C GLY A 390 -1.85 -8.23 -15.99
N LEU A 391 -1.83 -6.94 -16.34
CA LEU A 391 -3.02 -6.23 -16.83
C LEU A 391 -3.47 -6.74 -18.22
N SER A 392 -4.77 -6.64 -18.51
CA SER A 392 -5.28 -6.84 -19.87
C SER A 392 -4.86 -5.67 -20.78
N ASP A 393 -4.75 -5.92 -22.09
CA ASP A 393 -4.38 -4.87 -23.05
C ASP A 393 -5.42 -3.72 -23.10
N SER A 394 -6.69 -4.03 -22.82
CA SER A 394 -7.74 -3.03 -22.63
C SER A 394 -7.51 -2.14 -21.40
N ALA A 395 -7.04 -2.70 -20.28
CA ALA A 395 -6.74 -1.94 -19.07
C ALA A 395 -5.48 -1.08 -19.24
N LYS A 396 -4.44 -1.58 -19.92
CA LYS A 396 -3.25 -0.80 -20.29
C LYS A 396 -3.63 0.41 -21.15
N ALA A 397 -4.45 0.21 -22.18
CA ALA A 397 -4.94 1.28 -23.04
C ALA A 397 -5.78 2.31 -22.26
N PHE A 398 -6.67 1.86 -21.37
CA PHE A 398 -7.48 2.74 -20.53
C PHE A 398 -6.63 3.62 -19.59
N ILE A 399 -5.63 3.04 -18.91
CA ILE A 399 -4.72 3.79 -18.02
C ILE A 399 -3.95 4.85 -18.80
N ILE A 400 -3.45 4.52 -20.00
CA ILE A 400 -2.74 5.48 -20.86
C ILE A 400 -3.67 6.63 -21.24
N ILE A 401 -4.89 6.32 -21.73
CA ILE A 401 -5.87 7.34 -22.15
C ILE A 401 -6.22 8.28 -20.97
N LEU A 402 -6.58 7.72 -19.81
CA LEU A 402 -6.95 8.48 -18.61
C LEU A 402 -5.81 9.40 -18.14
N LEU A 403 -4.58 8.89 -18.12
CA LEU A 403 -3.40 9.68 -17.75
C LEU A 403 -3.18 10.82 -18.74
N THR A 404 -3.25 10.55 -20.04
CA THR A 404 -3.09 11.59 -21.07
C THR A 404 -4.18 12.65 -20.97
N ASP A 405 -5.46 12.28 -20.90
CA ASP A 405 -6.58 13.22 -20.83
C ASP A 405 -6.49 14.14 -19.60
N THR A 406 -6.02 13.61 -18.46
CA THR A 406 -5.83 14.41 -17.23
C THR A 406 -4.71 15.46 -17.37
N PHE A 407 -3.57 15.11 -17.96
CA PHE A 407 -2.39 15.99 -18.04
C PHE A 407 -2.30 16.84 -19.32
N VAL A 408 -3.12 16.53 -20.33
CA VAL A 408 -3.07 17.10 -21.68
C VAL A 408 -4.42 17.63 -22.18
N GLY A 409 -5.52 17.02 -21.74
CA GLY A 409 -6.85 17.35 -22.22
C GLY A 409 -7.30 18.76 -21.82
N PHE A 410 -8.51 19.14 -22.22
CA PHE A 410 -9.03 20.49 -22.03
C PHE A 410 -9.13 20.96 -20.56
N HIS A 411 -8.97 20.05 -19.60
CA HIS A 411 -8.92 20.34 -18.16
C HIS A 411 -7.49 20.56 -17.62
N SER A 412 -6.45 20.19 -18.38
CA SER A 412 -5.06 20.34 -17.93
C SER A 412 -4.56 21.77 -17.78
N PRO A 413 -5.00 22.80 -18.54
CA PRO A 413 -4.47 24.17 -18.41
C PRO A 413 -4.52 24.71 -16.98
N HIS A 414 -5.66 24.55 -16.31
CA HIS A 414 -5.84 24.99 -14.92
C HIS A 414 -5.10 24.10 -13.93
N GLY A 415 -4.92 22.81 -14.24
CA GLY A 415 -4.05 21.92 -13.45
C GLY A 415 -2.59 22.37 -13.48
N TRP A 416 -2.08 22.75 -14.66
CA TRP A 416 -0.74 23.30 -14.83
C TRP A 416 -0.57 24.68 -14.18
N GLU A 417 -1.59 25.55 -14.25
CA GLU A 417 -1.65 26.84 -13.53
C GLU A 417 -1.44 26.64 -12.02
N ILE A 418 -2.28 25.81 -11.37
CA ILE A 418 -2.18 25.54 -9.93
C ILE A 418 -0.82 24.92 -9.56
N ILE A 419 -0.30 24.00 -10.38
CA ILE A 419 1.01 23.37 -10.14
C ILE A 419 2.14 24.40 -10.24
N LEU A 420 2.14 25.25 -11.27
CA LEU A 420 3.18 26.26 -11.47
C LEU A 420 3.12 27.39 -10.44
N GLU A 421 1.93 27.90 -10.11
CA GLU A 421 1.77 28.88 -9.03
C GLU A 421 2.23 28.31 -7.68
N GLY A 422 1.87 27.05 -7.38
CA GLY A 422 2.27 26.35 -6.17
C GLY A 422 3.79 26.17 -6.07
N ILE A 423 4.42 25.73 -7.17
CA ILE A 423 5.88 25.59 -7.27
C ILE A 423 6.55 26.96 -7.13
N SER A 424 6.08 27.98 -7.86
CA SER A 424 6.67 29.32 -7.83
C SER A 424 6.65 29.90 -6.41
N ARG A 425 5.49 29.85 -5.75
CA ARG A 425 5.32 30.31 -4.36
C ARG A 425 6.16 29.52 -3.37
N HIS A 426 6.29 28.20 -3.56
CA HIS A 426 7.12 27.35 -2.71
C HIS A 426 8.61 27.72 -2.79
N PHE A 427 9.12 28.02 -3.99
CA PHE A 427 10.51 28.47 -4.18
C PHE A 427 10.71 29.99 -3.98
N GLY A 428 9.65 30.77 -3.72
CA GLY A 428 9.70 32.23 -3.71
C GLY A 428 10.13 32.84 -5.04
N LEU A 429 9.92 32.10 -6.13
CA LEU A 429 10.03 32.65 -7.47
C LEU A 429 8.80 33.53 -7.74
N PRO A 430 8.97 34.65 -8.43
CA PRO A 430 7.85 35.50 -8.76
C PRO A 430 6.98 34.81 -9.80
N ALA A 431 5.67 34.98 -9.68
CA ALA A 431 4.69 34.33 -10.55
C ALA A 431 4.61 35.04 -11.91
N ASN A 432 5.68 34.93 -12.70
CA ASN A 432 5.77 35.51 -14.03
C ASN A 432 4.65 34.94 -14.91
N ARG A 433 3.57 35.71 -15.05
CA ARG A 433 2.32 35.27 -15.70
C ARG A 433 2.55 34.93 -17.16
N ASP A 434 3.45 35.64 -17.84
CA ASP A 434 3.81 35.37 -19.23
C ASP A 434 4.49 34.01 -19.38
N PHE A 435 5.40 33.62 -18.48
CA PHE A 435 5.97 32.29 -18.45
C PHE A 435 4.91 31.21 -18.16
N ILE A 436 4.04 31.44 -17.18
CA ILE A 436 2.97 30.49 -16.82
C ILE A 436 2.02 30.27 -18.02
N PHE A 437 1.55 31.34 -18.66
CA PHE A 437 0.70 31.27 -19.84
C PHE A 437 1.43 30.66 -21.06
N LEU A 438 2.70 30.99 -21.28
CA LEU A 438 3.52 30.38 -22.34
C LEU A 438 3.68 28.87 -22.12
N PHE A 439 3.94 28.44 -20.88
CA PHE A 439 4.04 27.03 -20.54
C PHE A 439 2.71 26.31 -20.77
N ILE A 440 1.61 26.84 -20.25
CA ILE A 440 0.25 26.29 -20.42
C ILE A 440 -0.15 26.20 -21.90
N ALA A 441 0.26 27.18 -22.73
CA ALA A 441 -0.05 27.18 -24.15
C ALA A 441 0.81 26.22 -24.99
N THR A 442 2.02 25.87 -24.54
CA THR A 442 3.00 25.10 -25.34
C THR A 442 3.25 23.70 -24.83
N PHE A 443 3.51 23.53 -23.53
CA PHE A 443 3.96 22.25 -22.97
C PHE A 443 2.89 21.15 -23.05
N PRO A 444 1.61 21.37 -22.69
CA PRO A 444 0.56 20.36 -22.85
C PRO A 444 0.39 19.91 -24.31
N VAL A 445 0.48 20.83 -25.27
CA VAL A 445 0.33 20.56 -26.71
C VAL A 445 1.51 19.72 -27.25
N ILE A 446 2.71 19.97 -26.78
CA ILE A 446 3.89 19.15 -27.10
C ILE A 446 3.73 17.75 -26.50
N LEU A 447 3.29 17.66 -25.24
CA LEU A 447 3.04 16.41 -24.53
C LEU A 447 1.97 15.57 -25.26
N ASP A 448 0.86 16.19 -25.68
CA ASP A 448 -0.19 15.60 -26.52
C ASP A 448 0.38 14.93 -27.77
N THR A 449 1.19 15.69 -28.50
CA THR A 449 1.76 15.27 -29.79
C THR A 449 2.68 14.07 -29.59
N ILE A 450 3.50 14.08 -28.53
CA ILE A 450 4.38 12.96 -28.16
C ILE A 450 3.57 11.72 -27.78
N PHE A 451 2.55 11.86 -26.93
CA PHE A 451 1.71 10.74 -26.49
C PHE A 451 0.89 10.14 -27.64
N LYS A 452 0.24 10.97 -28.47
CA LYS A 452 -0.46 10.53 -29.68
C LYS A 452 0.48 9.81 -30.65
N TYR A 453 1.70 10.33 -30.86
CA TYR A 453 2.71 9.66 -31.67
C TYR A 453 3.16 8.31 -31.09
N TRP A 454 3.39 8.23 -29.78
CA TRP A 454 3.75 6.97 -29.10
C TRP A 454 2.64 5.94 -29.19
N ILE A 455 1.39 6.32 -28.92
CA ILE A 455 0.21 5.44 -29.01
C ILE A 455 0.04 4.93 -30.45
N PHE A 456 0.09 5.82 -31.45
CA PHE A 456 -0.01 5.44 -32.86
C PHE A 456 1.13 4.50 -33.27
N ARG A 457 2.38 4.79 -32.89
CA ARG A 457 3.53 3.93 -33.18
C ARG A 457 3.46 2.58 -32.46
N TYR A 458 2.88 2.52 -31.27
CA TYR A 458 2.66 1.30 -30.50
C TYR A 458 1.60 0.40 -31.16
N LEU A 459 0.43 0.96 -31.49
CA LEU A 459 -0.64 0.25 -32.20
C LEU A 459 -0.17 -0.28 -33.56
N ASN A 460 0.55 0.55 -34.33
CA ASN A 460 1.09 0.17 -35.64
C ASN A 460 2.12 -0.98 -35.58
N ARG A 461 2.80 -1.19 -34.43
CA ARG A 461 3.74 -2.31 -34.25
C ARG A 461 3.05 -3.63 -33.87
N ILE A 462 1.84 -3.57 -33.30
CA ILE A 462 1.14 -4.76 -32.76
C ILE A 462 0.10 -5.30 -33.75
N SER A 463 -0.57 -4.46 -34.53
CA SER A 463 -1.45 -4.93 -35.60
C SER A 463 -1.56 -3.94 -36.77
N PRO A 464 -0.99 -4.26 -37.95
CA PRO A 464 -1.14 -3.46 -39.16
C PRO A 464 -2.61 -3.28 -39.61
N SER A 465 -3.52 -4.19 -39.25
CA SER A 465 -4.93 -4.11 -39.64
C SER A 465 -5.73 -3.10 -38.80
N ALA A 466 -5.36 -2.86 -37.54
CA ALA A 466 -5.99 -1.84 -36.71
C ALA A 466 -5.78 -0.42 -37.28
N VAL A 467 -4.61 -0.19 -37.88
CA VAL A 467 -4.25 1.05 -38.59
C VAL A 467 -5.18 1.30 -39.78
N ALA A 468 -5.50 0.25 -40.53
CA ALA A 468 -6.42 0.33 -41.66
C ALA A 468 -7.85 0.66 -41.20
N THR A 469 -8.31 0.09 -40.07
CA THR A 469 -9.64 0.42 -39.52
C THR A 469 -9.73 1.88 -39.06
N TYR A 470 -8.73 2.38 -38.33
CA TYR A 470 -8.70 3.79 -37.91
C TYR A 470 -8.66 4.76 -39.10
N LYS A 471 -7.86 4.45 -40.13
CA LYS A 471 -7.78 5.28 -41.34
C LYS A 471 -9.12 5.35 -42.09
N ASN A 472 -9.84 4.23 -42.20
CA ASN A 472 -11.21 4.24 -42.78
C ASN A 472 -12.20 5.03 -41.90
N MET A 473 -12.08 5.00 -40.57
CA MET A 473 -12.96 5.76 -39.66
C MET A 473 -12.66 7.27 -39.60
N ASN A 474 -11.47 7.71 -40.02
CA ASN A 474 -11.06 9.12 -40.03
C ASN A 474 -11.04 9.73 -41.46
N GLU A 475 -11.39 8.94 -42.47
CA GLU A 475 -11.66 9.38 -43.85
C GLU A 475 -13.17 9.41 -44.16
N THR A 476 -14.03 9.28 -43.13
CA THR A 476 -15.49 9.48 -43.17
C THR A 476 -15.90 10.62 -42.25
#